data_AF-A0A1E7KS94-F1
#
_entry.id   AF-A0A1E7KS94-F1
#
_cell.length_a   1.000
_cell.length_b   1.000
_cell.length_c   1.000
_cell.angle_alpha   90.00
_cell.angle_beta   90.00
_cell.angle_gamma   90.00
#
_symmetry.space_group_name_H-M   'P 1'
#
loop_
_entity.id
_entity.type
_entity.pdbx_description
1 polymer ?
#
loop_
_entity_poly.entity_id
_entity_poly.type
_entity_poly.pdbx_seq_one_letter_code
_entity_poly.pdbx_strand_id
1 'polypeptide(L)' 'EGLLGEGFGVFVEPSAHPVLVVPVGESAEVCGVDVVVVGSLRRGEGGLGRLYASLGQVWSRGVEVDWSKA' A
#
# COMPACT_ATOMS: atom_id res chain seq x y z
N GLU A 1 1.96 -16.21 13.96
CA GLU A 1 1.63 -14.85 14.42
C GLU A 1 2.40 -13.84 13.60
N GLY A 2 1.80 -12.67 13.34
CA GLY A 2 2.31 -11.59 12.51
C GLY A 2 1.20 -10.59 12.21
N LEU A 3 1.53 -9.47 11.56
CA LEU A 3 0.60 -8.34 11.36
C LEU A 3 -0.76 -8.75 10.75
N LEU A 4 -0.78 -9.70 9.82
CA LEU A 4 -2.02 -10.22 9.23
C LEU A 4 -2.92 -10.89 10.28
N GLY A 5 -2.34 -11.67 11.21
CA GLY A 5 -3.07 -12.32 12.31
C GLY A 5 -3.49 -11.35 13.41
N GLU A 6 -2.86 -10.18 13.49
CA GLU A 6 -3.22 -9.08 14.38
C GLU A 6 -4.32 -8.17 13.80
N GLY A 7 -4.78 -8.44 12.57
CA GLY A 7 -5.87 -7.69 11.93
C GLY A 7 -5.44 -6.46 11.16
N PHE A 8 -4.14 -6.29 10.87
CA PHE A 8 -3.68 -5.22 9.97
C PHE A 8 -4.12 -5.53 8.53
N GLY A 9 -4.97 -4.67 7.96
CA GLY A 9 -5.52 -4.82 6.62
C GLY A 9 -4.95 -3.89 5.55
N VAL A 10 -4.02 -3.00 5.91
CA VAL A 10 -3.44 -2.00 4.99
C VAL A 10 -1.93 -1.95 5.17
N PHE A 11 -1.20 -2.15 4.08
CA PHE A 11 0.25 -2.18 4.02
C PHE A 11 0.75 -1.17 2.98
N VAL A 12 1.63 -0.27 3.43
CA VAL A 12 2.24 0.75 2.57
C VAL A 12 3.74 0.50 2.53
N GLU A 13 4.31 0.43 1.33
CA GLU A 13 5.76 0.33 1.11
C GLU A 13 6.34 1.72 0.77
N PRO A 14 6.99 2.42 1.72
CA PRO A 14 7.57 3.73 1.50
C PRO A 14 8.96 3.62 0.85
N SER A 15 9.02 3.24 -0.42
CA SER A 15 10.27 3.02 -1.16
C SER A 15 10.30 3.77 -2.50
N ALA A 16 11.50 3.95 -3.07
CA ALA A 16 11.67 4.55 -4.39
C ALA A 16 11.07 3.68 -5.52
N HIS A 17 10.86 2.38 -5.26
CA HIS A 17 10.23 1.44 -6.17
C HIS A 17 9.74 0.20 -5.40
N PRO A 18 8.47 -0.22 -5.57
CA PRO A 18 7.90 -1.32 -4.82
C PRO A 18 8.57 -2.64 -5.13
N VAL A 19 8.96 -3.36 -4.08
CA VAL A 19 9.45 -4.75 -4.16
C VAL A 19 8.71 -5.67 -3.18
N LEU A 20 7.96 -5.11 -2.23
CA LEU A 20 7.23 -5.85 -1.20
C LEU A 20 5.74 -6.03 -1.51
N VAL A 21 5.18 -5.28 -2.47
CA VAL A 21 3.76 -5.36 -2.82
C VAL A 21 3.32 -6.80 -3.15
N VAL A 22 4.08 -7.50 -3.99
CA VAL A 22 3.79 -8.89 -4.38
C VAL A 22 3.96 -9.86 -3.20
N PRO A 23 5.11 -9.95 -2.52
CA PRO A 23 5.29 -10.95 -1.46
C PRO A 23 4.38 -10.71 -0.23
N VAL A 24 3.99 -9.46 0.06
CA VAL A 24 2.98 -9.19 1.10
C VAL A 24 1.60 -9.67 0.64
N GLY A 25 1.23 -9.47 -0.62
CA GLY A 25 0.00 -10.03 -1.21
C GLY A 25 -0.04 -11.56 -1.13
N GLU A 26 1.04 -12.23 -1.53
CA GLU A 26 1.17 -13.70 -1.42
C GLU A 26 1.04 -14.18 0.05
N SER A 27 1.60 -13.43 1.00
CA SER A 27 1.45 -13.75 2.43
C SER A 27 0.00 -13.63 2.89
N ALA A 28 -0.73 -12.60 2.42
CA ALA A 28 -2.14 -12.41 2.72
C ALA A 28 -3.03 -13.51 2.12
N GLU A 29 -2.74 -13.92 0.89
CA GLU A 29 -3.40 -15.06 0.24
C GLU A 29 -3.22 -16.35 1.04
N VAL A 30 -2.00 -16.65 1.50
CA VAL A 30 -1.72 -17.82 2.36
C VAL A 30 -2.50 -17.74 3.68
N CYS A 31 -2.66 -16.55 4.24
CA CYS A 31 -3.44 -16.32 5.46
C CYS A 31 -4.96 -16.26 5.22
N GLY A 32 -5.42 -16.29 3.96
CA GLY A 32 -6.85 -16.20 3.62
C GLY A 32 -7.48 -14.86 3.99
N VAL A 33 -6.70 -13.79 4.02
CA VAL A 33 -7.16 -12.43 4.37
C VAL A 33 -7.05 -11.51 3.16
N ASP A 34 -8.06 -10.67 2.96
CA ASP A 34 -8.01 -9.60 1.97
C ASP A 34 -7.37 -8.36 2.58
N VAL A 35 -6.39 -7.78 1.88
CA VAL A 35 -5.62 -6.63 2.36
C VAL A 35 -5.32 -5.66 1.22
N VAL A 36 -5.15 -4.39 1.57
CA VAL A 36 -4.65 -3.35 0.66
C VAL A 36 -3.13 -3.31 0.77
N VAL A 37 -2.42 -3.53 -0.33
CA VAL A 37 -0.96 -3.38 -0.40
C VAL A 37 -0.59 -2.39 -1.50
N VAL A 38 0.13 -1.33 -1.17
CA VAL A 38 0.55 -0.31 -2.14
C VAL A 38 2.01 0.09 -1.95
N GLY A 39 2.65 0.52 -3.04
CA GLY A 39 3.95 1.20 -3.00
C GLY A 39 3.80 2.72 -3.13
N SER A 40 4.72 3.49 -2.56
CA SER A 40 4.67 4.96 -2.61
C SER A 40 5.15 5.54 -3.96
N LEU A 41 6.30 5.09 -4.48
CA LEU A 41 6.90 5.60 -5.72
C LEU A 41 7.17 4.48 -6.73
N ARG A 42 7.70 4.81 -7.91
CA ARG A 42 8.19 3.82 -8.88
C ARG A 42 9.46 4.32 -9.54
N ARG A 43 10.32 3.40 -9.96
CA ARG A 43 11.54 3.72 -10.70
C ARG A 43 11.20 4.56 -11.93
N GLY A 44 11.81 5.74 -12.03
CA GLY A 44 11.56 6.70 -13.10
C GLY A 44 10.33 7.59 -12.90
N GLU A 45 9.56 7.38 -11.83
CA GLU A 45 8.34 8.14 -11.49
C GLU A 45 8.48 8.67 -10.06
N GLY A 46 9.37 9.64 -9.86
CA GLY A 46 9.49 10.35 -8.60
C GLY A 46 8.47 11.48 -8.42
N GLY A 47 8.48 12.10 -7.24
CA GLY A 47 7.74 13.34 -6.98
C GLY A 47 6.28 13.15 -6.52
N LEU A 48 5.62 14.27 -6.25
CA LEU A 48 4.31 14.32 -5.62
C LEU A 48 3.19 13.75 -6.49
N GLY A 49 3.25 13.91 -7.81
CA GLY A 49 2.23 13.37 -8.72
C GLY A 49 2.10 11.85 -8.59
N ARG A 50 3.23 11.13 -8.54
CA ARG A 50 3.23 9.68 -8.30
C ARG A 50 2.77 9.34 -6.89
N LEU A 51 3.24 10.07 -5.89
CA LEU A 51 2.84 9.86 -4.49
C LEU A 51 1.32 10.01 -4.30
N TYR A 52 0.72 11.08 -4.84
CA TYR A 52 -0.73 11.30 -4.77
C TYR A 52 -1.52 10.25 -5.55
N ALA A 53 -0.98 9.75 -6.68
CA ALA A 53 -1.60 8.62 -7.37
C ALA A 53 -1.62 7.35 -6.50
N SER A 54 -0.54 7.06 -5.77
CA SER A 54 -0.49 5.96 -4.80
C SER A 54 -1.47 6.16 -3.63
N LEU A 55 -1.61 7.39 -3.11
CA LEU A 55 -2.63 7.71 -2.10
C LEU A 55 -4.06 7.52 -2.66
N GLY A 56 -4.29 7.89 -3.92
CA GLY A 56 -5.55 7.65 -4.62
C GLY A 56 -5.90 6.17 -4.76
N GLN A 57 -4.91 5.29 -4.93
CA GLN A 57 -5.14 3.83 -4.92
C GLN A 57 -5.66 3.35 -3.56
N VAL A 58 -5.05 3.80 -2.46
CA VAL A 58 -5.46 3.47 -1.09
C VAL A 58 -6.87 4.00 -0.82
N TRP A 59 -7.13 5.25 -1.20
CA TRP A 59 -8.46 5.87 -1.10
C TRP A 59 -9.54 5.09 -1.87
N SER A 60 -9.25 4.67 -3.11
CA SER A 60 -10.21 3.90 -3.91
C SER A 60 -10.55 2.52 -3.33
N ARG A 61 -9.75 2.03 -2.37
CA ARG A 61 -9.97 0.79 -1.62
C ARG A 61 -10.71 1.02 -0.29
N GLY A 62 -11.19 2.25 -0.04
CA GLY A 62 -11.99 2.60 1.13
C GLY A 62 -11.19 3.01 2.37
N VAL A 63 -9.86 3.18 2.23
CA VAL A 63 -9.01 3.67 3.32
C VAL A 63 -9.07 5.20 3.34
N GLU A 64 -9.37 5.79 4.49
CA GLU A 64 -9.38 7.25 4.62
C GLU A 64 -7.98 7.84 4.43
N VAL A 65 -7.93 8.92 3.65
CA VAL A 65 -6.72 9.72 3.44
C VAL A 65 -7.06 11.16 3.83
N ASP A 66 -6.25 11.75 4.70
CA ASP A 66 -6.35 13.18 5.00
C ASP A 66 -5.73 14.00 3.87
N TRP A 67 -6.57 14.65 3.09
CA TRP A 67 -6.17 15.49 1.96
C TRP A 67 -5.90 16.96 2.35
N SER A 68 -5.96 17.33 3.63
CA SER A 68 -5.84 18.72 4.09
C SER A 68 -4.48 19.38 3.78
N LYS A 69 -3.46 18.58 3.43
CA LYS A 69 -2.10 19.01 3.08
C LYS A 69 -1.73 18.74 1.62
N ALA A 70 -2.69 18.30 0.80
CA ALA A 70 -2.47 17.95 -0.60
C ALA A 70 -2.20 19.17 -1.48
#